data_AF-A0A662REK1-F1
#
_entry.id   AF-A0A662REK1-F1
#
_cell.length_a   1.000
_cell.length_b   1.000
_cell.length_c   1.000
_cell.angle_alpha   90.00
_cell.angle_beta   90.00
_cell.angle_gamma   90.00
#
_symmetry.space_group_name_H-M   'P 1'
#
loop_
_entity.id
_entity.type
_entity.pdbx_description
1 polymer ?
#
loop_
_entity_poly.entity_id
_entity_poly.type
_entity_poly.pdbx_seq_one_letter_code
_entity_poly.pdbx_strand_id
1 'polypeptide(L)'
;MTTTRVLDRVLEFNDGEHVLVSGDTDTIDLIAGILNTYTDTTKQLEESTAYIVGIKAVANQAVTDLLPIMSYTEGVDGEEIIHAMIQQIADKLMGIVETEQTAVSDDNQTFLEGLKRNLNNQDRRMTSHPVYAVEQRIREFGFDSDYADDYKWINDDDDYAIADETKADALDKEYANVFSYSEKVGDWKKRYYKDHWEFVTACFTEAGCKNYLKINAHNLGKTRIYVHSAWRNNEWITLRHHLSGGEQRE
;
A
#
# COMPACT_ATOMS: atom_id res chain seq x y z
N MET A 1 25.30 62.29 1.38
CA MET A 1 25.81 60.92 1.22
C MET A 1 25.41 60.16 2.46
N THR A 2 24.34 59.38 2.37
CA THR A 2 23.90 58.51 3.47
C THR A 2 24.61 57.19 3.27
N THR A 3 25.50 56.83 4.19
CA THR A 3 26.25 55.57 4.14
C THR A 3 25.29 54.45 4.54
N THR A 4 24.74 53.72 3.56
CA THR A 4 23.95 52.51 3.82
C THR A 4 24.87 51.47 4.46
N ARG A 5 24.56 51.08 5.69
CA ARG A 5 25.36 50.12 6.46
C ARG A 5 24.97 48.71 6.03
N VAL A 6 25.85 48.04 5.29
CA VAL A 6 25.71 46.62 4.98
C VAL A 6 25.86 45.82 6.28
N LEU A 7 24.88 44.98 6.57
CA LEU A 7 24.85 44.07 7.71
C LEU A 7 24.99 42.64 7.19
N ASP A 8 25.76 41.82 7.89
CA ASP A 8 25.81 40.38 7.65
C ASP A 8 24.99 39.69 8.74
N ARG A 9 24.00 38.88 8.34
CA ARG A 9 23.13 38.13 9.25
C ARG A 9 23.07 36.66 8.83
N VAL A 10 23.27 35.77 9.79
CA VAL A 10 23.06 34.33 9.61
C VAL A 10 21.58 34.05 9.84
N LEU A 11 20.92 33.49 8.83
CA LEU A 11 19.53 33.04 8.89
C LEU A 11 19.50 31.52 8.93
N GLU A 12 18.66 30.96 9.79
CA GLU A 12 18.44 29.52 9.91
C GLU A 12 17.29 29.09 8.99
N PHE A 13 17.45 27.96 8.32
CA PHE A 13 16.53 27.41 7.33
C PHE A 13 16.50 25.88 7.44
N ASN A 14 15.33 25.26 7.26
CA ASN A 14 15.11 23.80 7.27
C ASN A 14 15.91 23.02 8.34
N ASP A 15 15.44 23.05 9.59
CA ASP A 15 15.92 22.20 10.68
C ASP A 15 17.46 22.15 10.82
N GLY A 16 18.11 23.33 10.80
CA GLY A 16 19.50 23.51 11.21
C GLY A 16 20.50 23.86 10.10
N GLU A 17 20.05 24.11 8.87
CA GLU A 17 20.91 24.72 7.84
C GLU A 17 20.97 26.24 8.03
N HIS A 18 22.11 26.85 7.71
CA HIS A 18 22.35 28.28 7.91
C HIS A 18 22.81 28.94 6.62
N VAL A 19 22.18 30.07 6.27
CA VAL A 19 22.55 30.90 5.13
C VAL A 19 23.03 32.26 5.65
N LEU A 20 24.23 32.67 5.22
CA LEU A 20 24.74 34.01 5.50
C LEU A 20 24.18 34.97 4.43
N VAL A 21 23.48 36.00 4.88
CA VAL A 21 22.87 37.01 4.00
C VAL A 21 23.46 38.37 4.36
N SER A 22 23.94 39.10 3.35
CA SER A 22 24.46 40.45 3.48
C SER A 22 23.55 41.45 2.76
N GLY A 23 23.25 42.58 3.39
CA GLY A 23 22.35 43.59 2.83
C GLY A 23 22.01 44.69 3.82
N ASP A 24 21.13 45.60 3.43
CA ASP A 24 20.45 46.46 4.40
C ASP A 24 19.39 45.67 5.17
N THR A 25 18.89 46.25 6.25
CA THR A 25 17.93 45.59 7.15
C THR A 25 16.68 45.14 6.42
N ASP A 26 16.18 45.96 5.49
CA ASP A 26 14.94 45.69 4.75
C ASP A 26 15.13 44.49 3.81
N THR A 27 16.28 44.41 3.13
CA THR A 27 16.67 43.28 2.28
C THR A 27 16.79 41.98 3.09
N ILE A 28 17.41 42.05 4.26
CA ILE A 28 17.61 40.87 5.13
C ILE A 28 16.26 40.36 5.67
N ASP A 29 15.38 41.25 6.09
CA ASP A 29 14.07 40.88 6.63
C ASP A 29 13.14 40.33 5.54
N LEU A 30 13.24 40.83 4.29
CA LEU A 30 12.55 40.26 3.13
C LEU A 30 13.01 38.82 2.85
N ILE A 31 14.33 38.58 2.82
CA ILE A 31 14.89 37.24 2.58
C ILE A 31 14.49 36.27 3.70
N ALA A 32 14.47 36.73 4.96
CA ALA A 32 13.98 35.93 6.08
C ALA A 32 12.49 35.57 5.92
N GLY A 33 11.65 36.51 5.46
CA GLY A 33 10.23 36.27 5.18
C GLY A 33 10.00 35.23 4.07
N ILE A 34 10.80 35.29 3.00
CA ILE A 34 10.75 34.32 1.89
C ILE A 34 11.15 32.92 2.38
N LEU A 35 12.24 32.80 3.12
CA LEU A 35 12.72 31.53 3.67
C LEU A 35 11.70 30.88 4.62
N ASN A 36 11.05 31.66 5.46
CA ASN A 36 10.00 31.17 6.37
C ASN A 36 8.76 30.68 5.61
N THR A 37 8.29 31.45 4.62
CA THR A 37 7.14 31.07 3.78
C THR A 37 7.41 29.78 3.01
N TYR A 38 8.64 29.62 2.51
CA TYR A 38 9.08 28.40 1.86
C TYR A 38 9.07 27.20 2.82
N THR A 39 9.61 27.36 4.02
CA THR A 39 9.68 26.30 5.05
C THR A 39 8.28 25.81 5.45
N ASP A 40 7.34 26.73 5.69
CA ASP A 40 5.96 26.40 6.04
C ASP A 40 5.24 25.66 4.91
N THR A 41 5.47 26.08 3.66
CA THR A 41 4.91 25.43 2.49
C THR A 41 5.49 24.02 2.33
N THR A 42 6.80 23.83 2.48
CA THR A 42 7.40 22.49 2.43
C THR A 42 6.89 21.57 3.54
N LYS A 43 6.66 22.09 4.76
CA LYS A 43 6.14 21.30 5.88
C LYS A 43 4.71 20.81 5.65
N GLN A 44 3.84 21.66 5.08
CA GLN A 44 2.49 21.25 4.68
C GLN A 44 2.50 20.16 3.59
N LEU A 45 3.54 20.14 2.76
CA LEU A 45 3.69 19.19 1.67
C LEU A 45 4.35 17.87 2.10
N GLU A 46 5.13 17.86 3.19
CA GLU A 46 5.73 16.66 3.77
C GLU A 46 4.72 15.73 4.46
N GLU A 47 3.53 16.22 4.79
CA GLU A 47 2.44 15.42 5.36
C GLU A 47 1.74 14.50 4.32
N SER A 48 2.08 14.61 3.03
CA SER A 48 1.53 13.77 1.94
C SER A 48 2.59 12.83 1.32
N THR A 49 2.57 11.55 1.69
CA THR A 49 3.64 10.59 1.38
C THR A 49 3.55 9.96 -0.01
N ALA A 50 4.15 10.62 -0.99
CA ALA A 50 4.61 10.18 -2.34
C ALA A 50 5.17 11.40 -3.11
N TYR A 51 4.62 12.56 -2.74
CA TYR A 51 4.83 13.92 -3.22
C TYR A 51 6.25 14.50 -3.00
N ILE A 52 7.01 13.94 -2.04
CA ILE A 52 8.23 14.54 -1.49
C ILE A 52 9.46 14.40 -2.40
N VAL A 53 9.54 13.35 -3.23
CA VAL A 53 10.78 13.05 -3.99
C VAL A 53 10.92 13.92 -5.24
N GLY A 54 9.82 14.14 -5.98
CA GLY A 54 9.81 14.98 -7.19
C GLY A 54 10.02 16.46 -6.86
N ILE A 55 9.39 16.95 -5.80
CA ILE A 55 9.46 18.37 -5.40
C ILE A 55 10.84 18.73 -4.83
N LYS A 56 11.47 17.84 -4.03
CA LYS A 56 12.83 18.08 -3.52
C LYS A 56 13.87 18.19 -4.64
N ALA A 57 13.75 17.42 -5.72
CA ALA A 57 14.66 17.51 -6.86
C ALA A 57 14.50 18.82 -7.66
N VAL A 58 13.25 19.26 -7.87
CA VAL A 58 12.95 20.50 -8.61
C VAL A 58 13.32 21.74 -7.79
N ALA A 59 13.06 21.71 -6.49
CA ALA A 59 13.47 22.75 -5.55
C ALA A 59 15.00 22.93 -5.50
N ASN A 60 15.75 21.83 -5.39
CA ASN A 60 17.21 21.88 -5.34
C ASN A 60 17.82 22.41 -6.65
N GLN A 61 17.24 22.05 -7.80
CA GLN A 61 17.67 22.60 -9.09
C GLN A 61 17.36 24.10 -9.20
N ALA A 62 16.19 24.55 -8.76
CA ALA A 62 15.81 25.95 -8.76
C ALA A 62 16.74 26.80 -7.86
N VAL A 63 17.09 26.32 -6.66
CA VAL A 63 18.06 26.99 -5.78
C VAL A 63 19.46 27.06 -6.43
N THR A 64 19.87 25.98 -7.10
CA THR A 64 21.16 25.92 -7.82
C THR A 64 21.22 26.92 -8.98
N ASP A 65 20.12 27.10 -9.71
CA ASP A 65 20.02 28.02 -10.84
C ASP A 65 19.93 29.50 -10.40
N LEU A 66 19.47 29.77 -9.16
CA LEU A 66 19.29 31.12 -8.60
C LEU A 66 20.52 31.69 -7.89
N LEU A 67 21.36 30.84 -7.29
CA LEU A 67 22.58 31.21 -6.57
C LEU A 67 23.52 32.17 -7.34
N PRO A 68 23.74 32.00 -8.66
CA PRO A 68 24.61 32.91 -9.41
C PRO A 68 23.99 34.30 -9.64
N ILE A 69 22.66 34.43 -9.59
CA ILE A 69 21.93 35.66 -9.95
C ILE A 69 21.76 36.56 -8.72
N MET A 70 21.55 35.95 -7.54
CA MET A 70 21.45 36.66 -6.25
C MET A 70 22.76 37.36 -5.83
N SER A 71 23.91 36.95 -6.37
CA SER A 71 25.20 37.55 -6.04
C SER A 71 25.51 38.86 -6.80
N TYR A 72 24.63 39.30 -7.71
CA TYR A 72 24.91 40.42 -8.64
C TYR A 72 23.94 41.61 -8.61
N THR A 73 22.89 41.62 -7.78
CA THR A 73 21.90 42.71 -7.79
C THR A 73 22.05 43.66 -6.60
N GLU A 74 22.94 44.63 -6.70
CA GLU A 74 22.87 45.86 -5.90
C GLU A 74 22.04 46.91 -6.68
N GLY A 75 20.82 47.21 -6.22
CA GLY A 75 19.95 48.24 -6.80
C GLY A 75 18.47 47.87 -6.79
N VAL A 76 17.62 48.89 -6.79
CA VAL A 76 16.14 48.85 -6.61
C VAL A 76 15.41 47.90 -7.58
N ASP A 77 16.04 47.48 -8.68
CA ASP A 77 15.49 46.50 -9.64
C ASP A 77 15.71 45.03 -9.23
N GLY A 78 16.59 44.75 -8.27
CA GLY A 78 16.90 43.38 -7.81
C GLY A 78 15.73 42.70 -7.12
N GLU A 79 14.93 43.47 -6.37
CA GLU A 79 13.77 42.97 -5.63
C GLU A 79 12.62 42.57 -6.57
N GLU A 80 12.37 43.33 -7.64
CA GLU A 80 11.41 42.98 -8.68
C GLU A 80 11.85 41.72 -9.46
N ILE A 81 13.14 41.60 -9.77
CA ILE A 81 13.69 40.42 -10.45
C ILE A 81 13.54 39.18 -9.55
N ILE A 82 13.89 39.29 -8.26
CA ILE A 82 13.75 38.18 -7.30
C ILE A 82 12.28 37.77 -7.15
N HIS A 83 11.36 38.73 -6.99
CA HIS A 83 9.92 38.42 -6.93
C HIS A 83 9.39 37.77 -8.22
N ALA A 84 9.80 38.27 -9.40
CA ALA A 84 9.40 37.68 -10.68
C ALA A 84 9.91 36.24 -10.83
N MET A 85 11.11 35.96 -10.33
CA MET A 85 11.70 34.61 -10.35
C MET A 85 11.01 33.66 -9.36
N ILE A 86 10.72 34.13 -8.14
CA ILE A 86 9.93 33.38 -7.15
C ILE A 86 8.56 33.03 -7.74
N GLN A 87 7.91 34.00 -8.40
CA GLN A 87 6.61 33.78 -9.03
C GLN A 87 6.69 32.75 -10.15
N GLN A 88 7.69 32.82 -11.04
CA GLN A 88 7.87 31.82 -12.10
C GLN A 88 8.11 30.41 -11.55
N ILE A 89 8.86 30.28 -10.46
CA ILE A 89 9.10 28.99 -9.81
C ILE A 89 7.82 28.47 -9.16
N ALA A 90 7.08 29.33 -8.44
CA ALA A 90 5.79 28.98 -7.87
C ALA A 90 4.80 28.52 -8.94
N ASP A 91 4.69 29.23 -10.06
CA ASP A 91 3.81 28.88 -11.17
C ASP A 91 4.20 27.52 -11.79
N LYS A 92 5.50 27.27 -11.94
CA LYS A 92 6.01 26.00 -12.49
C LYS A 92 5.77 24.83 -11.54
N LEU A 93 5.95 25.03 -10.23
CA LEU A 93 5.65 24.03 -9.21
C LEU A 93 4.15 23.73 -9.18
N MET A 94 3.30 24.76 -9.17
CA MET A 94 1.84 24.61 -9.21
C MET A 94 1.38 23.83 -10.45
N GLY A 95 1.92 24.13 -11.63
CA GLY A 95 1.60 23.38 -12.85
C GLY A 95 1.98 21.89 -12.80
N ILE A 96 3.12 21.54 -12.17
CA ILE A 96 3.52 20.15 -11.97
C ILE A 96 2.55 19.43 -11.03
N VAL A 97 2.17 20.09 -9.92
CA VAL A 97 1.22 19.56 -8.93
C VAL A 97 -0.14 19.30 -9.56
N GLU A 98 -0.66 20.26 -10.33
CA GLU A 98 -1.93 20.10 -11.04
C GLU A 98 -1.89 18.95 -12.04
N THR A 99 -0.77 18.79 -12.76
CA THR A 99 -0.59 17.71 -13.74
C THR A 99 -0.58 16.34 -13.07
N GLU A 100 0.15 16.17 -11.96
CA GLU A 100 0.18 14.91 -11.21
C GLU A 100 -1.16 14.61 -10.52
N GLN A 101 -1.82 15.61 -9.92
CA GLN A 101 -3.17 15.43 -9.37
C GLN A 101 -4.17 15.00 -10.44
N THR A 102 -4.08 15.58 -11.63
CA THR A 102 -4.93 15.20 -12.77
C THR A 102 -4.66 13.76 -13.20
N ALA A 103 -3.39 13.36 -13.34
CA ALA A 103 -3.03 11.99 -13.72
C ALA A 103 -3.50 10.95 -12.68
N VAL A 104 -3.31 11.22 -11.38
CA VAL A 104 -3.81 10.35 -10.30
C VAL A 104 -5.34 10.29 -10.30
N SER A 105 -6.01 11.41 -10.57
CA SER A 105 -7.47 11.47 -10.72
C SER A 105 -7.95 10.60 -11.88
N ASP A 106 -7.29 10.67 -13.03
CA ASP A 106 -7.64 9.91 -14.23
C ASP A 106 -7.43 8.40 -14.04
N ASP A 107 -6.35 7.99 -13.38
CA ASP A 107 -6.07 6.59 -13.05
C ASP A 107 -7.12 6.03 -12.07
N ASN A 108 -7.45 6.79 -11.03
CA ASN A 108 -8.49 6.41 -10.07
C ASN A 108 -9.86 6.32 -10.75
N GLN A 109 -10.19 7.26 -11.63
CA GLN A 109 -11.43 7.24 -12.38
C GLN A 109 -11.50 6.00 -13.29
N THR A 110 -10.42 5.70 -14.01
CA THR A 110 -10.31 4.50 -14.85
C THR A 110 -10.50 3.22 -14.03
N PHE A 111 -9.89 3.15 -12.84
CA PHE A 111 -10.05 2.03 -11.93
C PHE A 111 -11.51 1.88 -11.46
N LEU A 112 -12.15 2.98 -11.03
CA LEU A 112 -13.53 2.97 -10.53
C LEU A 112 -14.54 2.59 -11.63
N GLU A 113 -14.32 3.05 -12.87
CA GLU A 113 -15.13 2.64 -14.02
C GLU A 113 -15.00 1.14 -14.31
N GLY A 114 -13.76 0.62 -14.25
CA GLY A 114 -13.49 -0.81 -14.38
C GLY A 114 -14.16 -1.63 -13.26
N LEU A 115 -14.09 -1.14 -12.02
CA LEU A 115 -14.74 -1.73 -10.85
C LEU A 115 -16.26 -1.77 -11.01
N LYS A 116 -16.88 -0.64 -11.38
CA LYS A 116 -18.32 -0.53 -11.64
C LYS A 116 -18.77 -1.52 -12.72
N ARG A 117 -18.03 -1.59 -13.84
CA ARG A 117 -18.30 -2.55 -14.93
C ARG A 117 -18.29 -3.99 -14.42
N ASN A 118 -17.28 -4.36 -13.62
CA ASN A 118 -17.17 -5.70 -13.07
C ASN A 118 -18.30 -5.99 -12.05
N LEU A 119 -18.64 -5.03 -11.19
CA LEU A 119 -19.72 -5.16 -10.22
C LEU A 119 -21.08 -5.46 -10.85
N ASN A 120 -21.33 -4.91 -12.05
CA ASN A 120 -22.58 -5.05 -12.78
C ASN A 120 -22.64 -6.30 -13.67
N ASN A 121 -21.49 -6.79 -14.15
CA ASN A 121 -21.43 -7.88 -15.14
C ASN A 121 -20.95 -9.23 -14.59
N GLN A 122 -20.40 -9.29 -13.39
CA GLN A 122 -19.90 -10.54 -12.81
C GLN A 122 -21.03 -11.48 -12.36
N ASP A 123 -20.76 -12.79 -12.43
CA ASP A 123 -21.65 -13.82 -11.89
C ASP A 123 -21.74 -13.71 -10.37
N ARG A 124 -22.96 -13.49 -9.86
CA ARG A 124 -23.27 -13.34 -8.44
C ARG A 124 -23.30 -14.67 -7.68
N ARG A 125 -23.08 -15.82 -8.35
CA ARG A 125 -23.12 -17.19 -7.78
C ARG A 125 -24.36 -17.44 -6.92
N MET A 126 -25.53 -17.06 -7.43
CA MET A 126 -26.83 -17.16 -6.75
C MET A 126 -26.90 -16.45 -5.37
N THR A 127 -26.02 -15.47 -5.11
CA THR A 127 -25.96 -14.74 -3.85
C THR A 127 -26.40 -13.29 -4.03
N SER A 128 -27.29 -12.78 -3.17
CA SER A 128 -27.89 -11.45 -3.35
C SER A 128 -26.90 -10.28 -3.21
N HIS A 129 -25.82 -10.46 -2.45
CA HIS A 129 -24.77 -9.46 -2.24
C HIS A 129 -23.41 -10.18 -2.10
N PRO A 130 -22.78 -10.57 -3.21
CA PRO A 130 -21.59 -11.41 -3.16
C PRO A 130 -20.40 -10.64 -2.57
N VAL A 131 -19.72 -11.26 -1.61
CA VAL A 131 -18.40 -10.91 -1.10
C VAL A 131 -17.44 -11.98 -1.61
N TYR A 132 -16.57 -11.63 -2.55
CA TYR A 132 -15.59 -12.59 -3.04
C TYR A 132 -14.43 -12.65 -2.06
N ALA A 133 -14.15 -13.83 -1.52
CA ALA A 133 -13.05 -14.06 -0.60
C ALA A 133 -12.04 -15.01 -1.23
N VAL A 134 -10.76 -14.65 -1.11
CA VAL A 134 -9.66 -15.58 -1.29
C VAL A 134 -9.49 -16.34 0.02
N GLU A 135 -9.51 -17.66 -0.08
CA GLU A 135 -9.28 -18.55 1.05
C GLU A 135 -8.13 -19.50 0.73
N GLN A 136 -7.33 -19.83 1.75
CA GLN A 136 -6.26 -20.81 1.65
C GLN A 136 -6.62 -22.07 2.44
N ARG A 137 -6.19 -23.24 1.96
CA ARG A 137 -6.41 -24.50 2.66
C ARG A 137 -5.32 -24.69 3.71
N ILE A 138 -5.71 -24.68 4.97
CA ILE A 138 -4.84 -25.00 6.10
C ILE A 138 -5.15 -26.42 6.57
N ARG A 139 -4.07 -27.16 6.87
CA ARG A 139 -4.14 -28.50 7.46
C ARG A 139 -3.62 -28.43 8.88
N GLU A 140 -4.49 -28.78 9.82
CA GLU A 140 -4.15 -28.83 11.24
C GLU A 140 -4.14 -30.29 11.71
N PHE A 141 -3.07 -30.69 12.41
CA PHE A 141 -2.92 -32.03 12.97
C PHE A 141 -3.22 -32.02 14.47
N GLY A 142 -3.59 -33.19 15.02
CA GLY A 142 -3.83 -33.36 16.47
C GLY A 142 -5.31 -33.53 16.83
N PHE A 143 -6.16 -33.83 15.86
CA PHE A 143 -7.55 -34.17 16.10
C PHE A 143 -7.68 -35.62 16.55
N ASP A 144 -8.74 -35.91 17.30
CA ASP A 144 -9.21 -37.29 17.49
C ASP A 144 -9.81 -37.79 16.18
N SER A 145 -9.66 -39.09 15.91
CA SER A 145 -10.24 -39.80 14.77
C SER A 145 -11.73 -39.50 14.52
N ASP A 146 -12.53 -39.34 15.58
CA ASP A 146 -13.98 -39.08 15.45
C ASP A 146 -14.30 -37.65 14.97
N TYR A 147 -13.32 -36.73 15.03
CA TYR A 147 -13.49 -35.31 14.70
C TYR A 147 -12.60 -34.84 13.54
N ALA A 148 -11.83 -35.77 12.96
CA ALA A 148 -10.90 -35.52 11.87
C ALA A 148 -11.55 -35.77 10.51
N ASP A 149 -11.00 -35.12 9.47
CA ASP A 149 -11.44 -35.40 8.10
C ASP A 149 -10.76 -36.67 7.56
N ASP A 150 -9.48 -36.86 7.91
CA ASP A 150 -8.63 -37.96 7.43
C ASP A 150 -7.33 -38.03 8.29
N TYR A 151 -6.38 -38.89 7.93
CA TYR A 151 -5.09 -39.01 8.62
C TYR A 151 -3.90 -39.12 7.67
N LYS A 152 -2.70 -38.92 8.24
CA LYS A 152 -1.43 -39.28 7.61
C LYS A 152 -0.56 -40.06 8.58
N TRP A 153 0.23 -40.96 8.02
CA TRP A 153 1.33 -41.58 8.74
C TRP A 153 2.53 -40.64 8.69
N ILE A 154 3.01 -40.24 9.87
CA ILE A 154 4.11 -39.30 10.05
C ILE A 154 5.21 -40.00 10.84
N ASN A 155 6.45 -39.91 10.36
CA ASN A 155 7.63 -40.32 11.09
C ASN A 155 8.21 -39.13 11.84
N ASP A 156 7.96 -39.06 13.16
CA ASP A 156 8.45 -37.95 14.00
C ASP A 156 10.00 -37.94 14.09
N ASP A 157 10.66 -39.07 13.80
CA ASP A 157 12.12 -39.24 13.91
C ASP A 157 12.86 -38.95 12.59
N ASP A 158 12.13 -38.72 11.50
CA ASP A 158 12.66 -38.44 10.14
C ASP A 158 12.08 -37.13 9.59
N ASP A 159 12.37 -36.01 10.25
CA ASP A 159 11.92 -34.65 9.87
C ASP A 159 10.42 -34.55 9.56
N TYR A 160 9.59 -35.27 10.32
CA TYR A 160 8.15 -35.37 10.11
C TYR A 160 7.77 -35.86 8.70
N ALA A 161 8.57 -36.76 8.13
CA ALA A 161 8.31 -37.36 6.83
C ALA A 161 6.90 -37.95 6.77
N ILE A 162 6.18 -37.62 5.71
CA ILE A 162 4.82 -38.10 5.45
C ILE A 162 4.91 -39.32 4.54
N ALA A 163 4.26 -40.42 4.93
CA ALA A 163 4.23 -41.63 4.13
C ALA A 163 3.53 -41.36 2.78
N ASP A 164 4.12 -41.85 1.70
CA ASP A 164 3.44 -41.95 0.41
C ASP A 164 2.27 -42.96 0.49
N GLU A 165 1.44 -43.01 -0.55
CA GLU A 165 0.24 -43.86 -0.58
C GLU A 165 0.56 -45.35 -0.40
N THR A 166 1.64 -45.85 -1.03
CA THR A 166 1.99 -47.27 -0.96
C THR A 166 2.48 -47.65 0.43
N LYS A 167 3.27 -46.77 1.05
CA LYS A 167 3.76 -46.94 2.42
C LYS A 167 2.63 -46.81 3.42
N ALA A 168 1.72 -45.85 3.25
CA ALA A 168 0.55 -45.67 4.09
C ALA A 168 -0.35 -46.92 4.10
N ASP A 169 -0.61 -47.51 2.92
CA ASP A 169 -1.40 -48.75 2.80
C ASP A 169 -0.76 -49.93 3.54
N ALA A 170 0.57 -50.04 3.49
CA ALA A 170 1.30 -51.08 4.22
C ALA A 170 1.20 -50.86 5.73
N LEU A 171 1.36 -49.62 6.20
CA LEU A 171 1.26 -49.25 7.60
C LEU A 171 -0.17 -49.46 8.14
N ASP A 172 -1.21 -49.18 7.35
CA ASP A 172 -2.60 -49.42 7.76
C ASP A 172 -2.91 -50.91 7.94
N LYS A 173 -2.39 -51.77 7.05
CA LYS A 173 -2.51 -53.23 7.21
C LYS A 173 -1.78 -53.72 8.45
N GLU A 174 -0.60 -53.20 8.72
CA GLU A 174 0.16 -53.55 9.91
C GLU A 174 -0.56 -53.07 11.18
N TYR A 175 -1.00 -51.81 11.20
CA TYR A 175 -1.77 -51.22 12.30
C TYR A 175 -3.03 -52.02 12.64
N ALA A 176 -3.77 -52.48 11.63
CA ALA A 176 -4.96 -53.32 11.84
C ALA A 176 -4.66 -54.67 12.52
N ASN A 177 -3.42 -55.16 12.41
CA ASN A 177 -2.97 -56.39 13.06
C ASN A 177 -2.32 -56.15 14.43
N VAL A 178 -2.06 -54.89 14.81
CA VAL A 178 -1.52 -54.55 16.12
C VAL A 178 -2.67 -54.61 17.14
N PHE A 179 -2.72 -55.70 17.90
CA PHE A 179 -3.68 -55.93 19.01
C PHE A 179 -3.45 -55.03 20.25
N SER A 180 -2.69 -53.95 20.10
CA SER A 180 -2.21 -53.07 21.16
C SER A 180 -2.76 -51.67 20.96
N TYR A 181 -3.11 -51.00 22.06
CA TYR A 181 -3.50 -49.58 22.15
C TYR A 181 -2.39 -48.59 21.68
N SER A 182 -1.38 -49.04 20.94
CA SER A 182 -0.29 -48.20 20.47
C SER A 182 -0.68 -47.46 19.19
N GLU A 183 -0.64 -46.14 19.23
CA GLU A 183 -0.88 -45.23 18.08
C GLU A 183 0.26 -45.22 17.04
N LYS A 184 1.13 -46.24 17.03
CA LYS A 184 2.32 -46.29 16.18
C LYS A 184 2.59 -47.68 15.59
N VAL A 185 3.22 -47.68 14.42
CA VAL A 185 3.74 -48.85 13.70
C VAL A 185 5.21 -48.58 13.41
N GLY A 186 6.10 -49.26 14.14
CA GLY A 186 7.53 -48.89 14.17
C GLY A 186 7.72 -47.45 14.64
N ASP A 187 8.37 -46.64 13.79
CA ASP A 187 8.63 -45.21 14.02
C ASP A 187 7.53 -44.30 13.43
N TRP A 188 6.54 -44.88 12.74
CA TRP A 188 5.44 -44.15 12.11
C TRP A 188 4.27 -44.01 13.07
N LYS A 189 3.73 -42.80 13.19
CA LYS A 189 2.55 -42.49 14.00
C LYS A 189 1.38 -42.09 13.11
N LYS A 190 0.19 -42.57 13.44
CA LYS A 190 -1.04 -42.20 12.74
C LYS A 190 -1.53 -40.86 13.29
N ARG A 191 -1.46 -39.80 12.49
CA ARG A 191 -1.84 -38.43 12.88
C ARG A 191 -3.06 -38.00 12.09
N TYR A 192 -4.16 -37.82 12.79
CA TYR A 192 -5.40 -37.32 12.22
C TYR A 192 -5.35 -35.80 12.05
N TYR A 193 -5.97 -35.32 10.98
CA TYR A 193 -5.96 -33.91 10.60
C TYR A 193 -7.34 -33.42 10.18
N LYS A 194 -7.48 -32.10 10.18
CA LYS A 194 -8.63 -31.39 9.61
C LYS A 194 -8.15 -30.37 8.58
N ASP A 195 -8.77 -30.40 7.40
CA ASP A 195 -8.55 -29.40 6.37
C ASP A 195 -9.66 -28.36 6.50
N HIS A 196 -9.29 -27.09 6.70
CA HIS A 196 -10.25 -26.00 6.66
C HIS A 196 -9.77 -24.90 5.71
N TRP A 197 -10.71 -24.08 5.26
CA TRP A 197 -10.44 -22.95 4.40
C TRP A 197 -10.37 -21.69 5.26
N GLU A 198 -9.18 -21.12 5.36
CA GLU A 198 -8.90 -19.92 6.13
C GLU A 198 -9.06 -18.69 5.24
N PHE A 199 -9.71 -17.66 5.77
CA PHE A 199 -9.87 -16.38 5.09
C PHE A 199 -8.54 -15.65 4.93
N VAL A 200 -8.22 -15.20 3.72
CA VAL A 200 -7.02 -14.39 3.43
C VAL A 200 -7.39 -12.94 3.17
N THR A 201 -8.30 -12.70 2.21
CA THR A 201 -8.71 -11.34 1.86
C THR A 201 -10.07 -11.35 1.15
N ALA A 202 -10.78 -10.22 1.20
CA ALA A 202 -12.04 -10.00 0.50
C ALA A 202 -11.85 -8.95 -0.60
N CYS A 203 -12.53 -9.15 -1.73
CA CYS A 203 -12.60 -8.19 -2.83
C CYS A 203 -14.05 -7.96 -3.24
N PHE A 204 -14.32 -6.77 -3.78
CA PHE A 204 -15.62 -6.43 -4.37
C PHE A 204 -15.96 -7.24 -5.63
N THR A 205 -14.95 -7.80 -6.30
CA THR A 205 -15.13 -8.52 -7.56
C THR A 205 -14.27 -9.78 -7.63
N GLU A 206 -14.73 -10.78 -8.40
CA GLU A 206 -13.94 -11.99 -8.67
C GLU A 206 -12.61 -11.64 -9.38
N ALA A 207 -12.64 -10.65 -10.28
CA ALA A 207 -11.44 -10.15 -10.96
C ALA A 207 -10.41 -9.59 -9.97
N GLY A 208 -10.86 -8.89 -8.93
CA GLY A 208 -10.01 -8.42 -7.84
C GLY A 208 -9.31 -9.57 -7.12
N CYS A 209 -10.05 -10.63 -6.75
CA CYS A 209 -9.46 -11.83 -6.14
C CYS A 209 -8.45 -12.52 -7.07
N LYS A 210 -8.74 -12.63 -8.36
CA LYS A 210 -7.81 -13.20 -9.36
C LYS A 210 -6.53 -12.38 -9.48
N ASN A 211 -6.63 -11.05 -9.50
CA ASN A 211 -5.47 -10.17 -9.54
C ASN A 211 -4.62 -10.31 -8.26
N TYR A 212 -5.26 -10.37 -7.10
CA TYR A 212 -4.57 -10.61 -5.83
C TYR A 212 -3.81 -11.95 -5.86
N LEU A 213 -4.46 -13.03 -6.27
CA LEU A 213 -3.84 -14.35 -6.40
C LEU A 213 -2.70 -14.36 -7.41
N LYS A 214 -2.84 -13.68 -8.55
CA LYS A 214 -1.77 -13.59 -9.56
C LYS A 214 -0.47 -13.03 -8.98
N ILE A 215 -0.57 -12.12 -8.01
CA ILE A 215 0.58 -11.48 -7.36
C ILE A 215 1.06 -12.33 -6.16
N ASN A 216 0.13 -12.82 -5.33
CA ASN A 216 0.45 -13.37 -4.00
C ASN A 216 0.32 -14.89 -3.85
N ALA A 217 -0.13 -15.63 -4.87
CA ALA A 217 -0.41 -17.07 -4.72
C ALA A 217 0.82 -17.91 -4.33
N HIS A 218 2.03 -17.45 -4.65
CA HIS A 218 3.27 -18.11 -4.26
C HIS A 218 3.45 -18.22 -2.73
N ASN A 219 2.76 -17.37 -1.95
CA ASN A 219 2.79 -17.39 -0.48
C ASN A 219 1.63 -18.17 0.16
N LEU A 220 0.63 -18.60 -0.62
CA LEU A 220 -0.68 -19.01 -0.08
C LEU A 220 -1.04 -20.49 -0.30
N GLY A 221 -0.07 -21.33 -0.69
CA GLY A 221 -0.29 -22.77 -0.89
C GLY A 221 -1.48 -23.07 -1.81
N LYS A 222 -2.39 -23.95 -1.38
CA LYS A 222 -3.62 -24.26 -2.14
C LYS A 222 -4.71 -23.25 -1.82
N THR A 223 -5.16 -22.50 -2.83
CA THR A 223 -6.14 -21.41 -2.68
C THR A 223 -7.44 -21.69 -3.42
N ARG A 224 -8.51 -20.98 -3.03
CA ARG A 224 -9.79 -20.91 -3.75
C ARG A 224 -10.39 -19.52 -3.67
N ILE A 225 -11.33 -19.22 -4.59
CA ILE A 225 -12.20 -18.05 -4.50
C ILE A 225 -13.59 -18.52 -4.08
N TYR A 226 -13.98 -18.18 -2.87
CA TYR A 226 -15.30 -18.45 -2.30
C TYR A 226 -16.16 -17.18 -2.32
N VAL A 227 -17.49 -17.35 -2.37
CA VAL A 227 -18.43 -16.23 -2.34
C VAL A 227 -19.24 -16.30 -1.06
N HIS A 228 -18.99 -15.35 -0.16
CA HIS A 228 -19.82 -15.13 1.01
C HIS A 228 -20.99 -14.21 0.67
N SER A 229 -22.03 -14.24 1.50
CA SER A 229 -23.17 -13.35 1.39
C SER A 229 -23.02 -12.18 2.36
N ALA A 230 -23.11 -10.95 1.86
CA ALA A 230 -23.22 -9.76 2.70
C ALA A 230 -24.65 -9.51 3.22
N TRP A 231 -25.50 -10.54 3.23
CA TRP A 231 -26.88 -10.40 3.71
C TRP A 231 -26.89 -9.83 5.14
N ARG A 232 -27.68 -8.77 5.34
CA ARG A 232 -27.79 -7.99 6.59
C ARG A 232 -26.54 -7.20 6.99
N ASN A 233 -25.54 -7.09 6.12
CA ASN A 233 -24.43 -6.15 6.28
C ASN A 233 -24.73 -4.86 5.50
N ASN A 234 -25.33 -3.88 6.18
CA ASN A 234 -25.74 -2.62 5.55
C ASN A 234 -24.56 -1.82 5.00
N GLU A 235 -23.39 -1.87 5.63
CA GLU A 235 -22.20 -1.15 5.17
C GLU A 235 -21.74 -1.67 3.81
N TRP A 236 -21.60 -2.99 3.70
CA TRP A 236 -21.19 -3.63 2.45
C TRP A 236 -22.21 -3.42 1.34
N ILE A 237 -23.49 -3.60 1.67
CA ILE A 237 -24.60 -3.39 0.74
C ILE A 237 -24.55 -1.95 0.22
N THR A 238 -24.49 -0.95 1.11
CA THR A 238 -24.49 0.47 0.75
C THR A 238 -23.29 0.85 -0.12
N LEU A 239 -22.07 0.45 0.28
CA LEU A 239 -20.87 0.73 -0.50
C LEU A 239 -20.93 0.06 -1.88
N ARG A 240 -21.35 -1.19 -1.94
CA ARG A 240 -21.48 -1.91 -3.22
C ARG A 240 -22.52 -1.24 -4.13
N HIS A 241 -23.64 -0.78 -3.58
CA HIS A 241 -24.65 -0.02 -4.33
C HIS A 241 -24.08 1.28 -4.88
N HIS A 242 -23.39 2.05 -4.04
CA HIS A 242 -22.74 3.29 -4.44
C HIS A 242 -21.76 3.07 -5.59
N LEU A 243 -20.86 2.08 -5.45
CA LEU A 243 -19.87 1.72 -6.46
C LEU A 243 -20.48 1.19 -7.77
N SER A 244 -21.64 0.52 -7.69
CA SER A 244 -22.37 0.05 -8.89
C SER A 244 -23.10 1.16 -9.65
N GLY A 245 -23.24 2.36 -9.06
CA GLY A 245 -23.98 3.48 -9.63
C GLY A 245 -25.48 3.46 -9.35
N GLY A 246 -25.93 2.82 -8.27
CA GLY A 246 -27.32 2.83 -7.82
C GLY A 246 -28.29 1.91 -8.56
N GLU A 247 -27.88 1.29 -9.67
CA GLU A 247 -28.72 0.34 -10.41
C GLU A 247 -28.49 -1.10 -9.92
N GLN A 248 -29.36 -1.59 -9.05
CA GLN A 248 -29.59 -3.04 -8.99
C GLN A 248 -30.92 -3.37 -9.65
N ARG A 249 -30.86 -4.16 -10.71
CA ARG A 249 -32.00 -4.98 -11.13
C ARG A 249 -32.08 -6.16 -10.17
N GLU A 250 -33.27 -6.31 -9.59
CA GLU A 250 -33.69 -7.43 -8.73
C GLU A 250 -33.52 -8.78 -9.42
#